data_AF-A0A368FPU4-F1
#
_entry.id   AF-A0A368FPU4-F1
#
_cell.length_a   1.000
_cell.length_b   1.000
_cell.length_c   1.000
_cell.angle_alpha   90.00
_cell.angle_beta   90.00
_cell.angle_gamma   90.00
#
_symmetry.space_group_name_H-M   'P 1'
#
loop_
_entity.id
_entity.type
_entity.pdbx_description
1 polymer ?
#
loop_
_entity_poly.entity_id
_entity_poly.type
_entity_poly.pdbx_seq_one_letter_code
_entity_poly.pdbx_strand_id
1 'polypeptide(L)'
;LVSAFGCKNSLISDEWRKVVLEYHNDKRRKLSEGKQPCLNGIAKGAAKMNELVWDCTIEHYAFTTACTGTIDTTKYTENKATFKSKACNDTVKTKELLKTWWDEAKKQDLAASQEYKADIQHFGPMAADVGKGFACTYAACKGSESTLHCVYDVKMTVGQGTVYTGADPADVCKCDNNPDKCISFLCQYDYTPVEDIPERKCDDGMNGDLQTIATDMHNYYRRLSATGWAKDAKGGYAPVAKAMPALTYDCAQGADKVAAKTALLVKDCPDAPATGNMGGYALNYHLSKYNLPREEVLREAIKLWAEQVSTVGVGKENIFTDGAAYSQYANMLNDNAKTFACAVESCPKNGKSAIACQYDATPAADDPIYVIGKQPCKCTAPLTCSNLGGLCVAATP
;
A
#
# COMPACT_ATOMS: atom_id res chain seq x y z
N LEU A 1 -25.88 1.88 -0.51
CA LEU A 1 -24.67 1.16 -0.97
C LEU A 1 -23.67 1.29 0.16
N VAL A 2 -23.34 0.19 0.85
CA VAL A 2 -22.20 0.21 1.79
C VAL A 2 -20.97 0.31 0.91
N SER A 3 -20.18 1.38 1.04
CA SER A 3 -18.88 1.47 0.38
C SER A 3 -18.03 0.29 0.87
N ALA A 4 -17.57 -0.55 -0.05
CA ALA A 4 -16.64 -1.63 0.27
C ALA A 4 -15.37 -1.04 0.90
N PHE A 5 -14.76 -1.74 1.84
CA PHE A 5 -13.53 -1.27 2.50
C PHE A 5 -12.34 -1.26 1.53
N GLY A 6 -12.37 -2.10 0.50
CA GLY A 6 -11.32 -2.16 -0.52
C GLY A 6 -10.02 -2.81 -0.04
N CYS A 7 -10.04 -3.48 1.13
CA CYS A 7 -8.86 -4.14 1.66
C CYS A 7 -8.54 -5.45 0.92
N LYS A 8 -7.25 -5.72 0.73
CA LYS A 8 -6.76 -6.87 -0.05
C LYS A 8 -6.88 -8.21 0.66
N ASN A 9 -6.98 -8.21 1.99
CA ASN A 9 -7.08 -9.43 2.76
C ASN A 9 -8.47 -10.07 2.61
N SER A 10 -8.54 -11.10 1.77
CA SER A 10 -9.78 -11.83 1.48
C SER A 10 -10.23 -12.76 2.61
N LEU A 11 -9.40 -13.00 3.63
CA LEU A 11 -9.76 -13.81 4.79
C LEU A 11 -10.62 -13.03 5.78
N ILE A 12 -10.61 -11.70 5.70
CA ILE A 12 -11.39 -10.82 6.54
C ILE A 12 -12.50 -10.23 5.68
N SER A 13 -13.75 -10.37 6.12
CA SER A 13 -14.91 -9.88 5.38
C SER A 13 -15.22 -8.43 5.72
N ASP A 14 -15.79 -7.69 4.76
CA ASP A 14 -16.21 -6.30 4.95
C ASP A 14 -17.30 -6.18 6.03
N GLU A 15 -18.16 -7.18 6.18
CA GLU A 15 -19.14 -7.24 7.26
C GLU A 15 -18.46 -7.30 8.63
N TRP A 16 -17.37 -8.07 8.76
CA TRP A 16 -16.60 -8.13 9.99
C TRP A 16 -15.88 -6.81 10.26
N ARG A 17 -15.23 -6.21 9.25
CA ARG A 17 -14.58 -4.89 9.37
C ARG A 17 -15.57 -3.84 9.85
N LYS A 18 -16.75 -3.81 9.23
CA LYS A 18 -17.86 -2.92 9.60
C LYS A 18 -18.27 -3.11 11.05
N VAL A 19 -18.49 -4.34 11.49
CA VAL A 19 -18.84 -4.63 12.88
C VAL A 19 -17.81 -4.10 13.87
N VAL A 20 -16.52 -4.25 13.56
CA VAL A 20 -15.43 -3.79 14.44
C VAL A 20 -15.32 -2.27 14.43
N LEU A 21 -15.37 -1.64 13.26
CA LEU A 21 -15.35 -0.19 13.09
C LEU A 21 -16.51 0.48 13.83
N GLU A 22 -17.74 0.02 13.60
CA GLU A 22 -18.96 0.52 14.25
C GLU A 22 -18.88 0.34 15.76
N TYR A 23 -18.41 -0.82 16.24
CA TYR A 23 -18.23 -1.05 17.66
C TYR A 23 -17.32 0.02 18.29
N HIS A 24 -16.16 0.31 17.69
CA HIS A 24 -15.25 1.32 18.23
C HIS A 24 -15.88 2.71 18.22
N ASN A 25 -16.45 3.14 17.10
CA ASN A 25 -17.01 4.48 16.97
C ASN A 25 -18.27 4.68 17.84
N ASP A 26 -19.12 3.66 18.00
CA ASP A 26 -20.27 3.73 18.91
C ASP A 26 -19.84 3.88 20.37
N LYS A 27 -18.77 3.17 20.76
CA LYS A 27 -18.18 3.27 22.09
C LYS A 27 -17.52 4.61 22.34
N ARG A 28 -16.72 5.11 21.38
CA ARG A 28 -16.10 6.44 21.41
C ARG A 28 -17.14 7.54 21.48
N ARG A 29 -18.24 7.43 20.71
CA ARG A 29 -19.38 8.35 20.76
C ARG A 29 -20.01 8.41 22.15
N LYS A 30 -20.32 7.25 22.73
CA LYS A 30 -20.89 7.15 24.08
C LYS A 30 -19.96 7.75 25.15
N LEU A 31 -18.65 7.55 25.01
CA LEU A 31 -17.66 8.16 25.88
C LEU A 31 -17.60 9.67 25.70
N SER A 32 -17.51 10.16 24.47
CA SER A 32 -17.42 11.59 24.20
C SER A 32 -18.65 12.34 24.68
N GLU A 33 -19.85 11.76 24.52
CA GLU A 33 -21.11 12.30 25.04
C GLU A 33 -21.18 12.34 26.58
N GLY A 34 -20.22 11.72 27.30
CA GLY A 34 -20.23 11.65 28.75
C GLY A 34 -21.30 10.70 29.28
N LYS A 35 -21.51 9.55 28.61
CA LYS A 35 -22.46 8.50 29.01
C LYS A 35 -21.80 7.16 29.32
N GLN A 36 -20.47 7.08 29.28
CA GLN A 36 -19.74 5.85 29.49
C GLN A 36 -19.55 5.56 30.99
N PRO A 37 -20.05 4.44 31.53
CA PRO A 37 -19.79 4.08 32.93
C PRO A 37 -18.30 3.83 33.21
N CYS A 38 -17.85 4.25 34.40
CA CYS A 38 -16.51 4.04 34.93
C CYS A 38 -16.54 3.59 36.41
N LEU A 39 -15.38 3.40 37.06
CA LEU A 39 -15.32 3.13 38.50
C LEU A 39 -15.92 4.34 39.22
N ASN A 40 -17.07 4.17 39.89
CA ASN A 40 -17.78 5.20 40.65
C ASN A 40 -18.59 6.26 39.86
N GLY A 41 -19.07 5.94 38.66
CA GLY A 41 -20.07 6.78 38.00
C GLY A 41 -19.98 6.76 36.49
N ILE A 42 -20.06 7.96 35.91
CA ILE A 42 -19.98 8.18 34.47
C ILE A 42 -18.71 8.96 34.18
N ALA A 43 -17.93 8.48 33.22
CA ALA A 43 -16.73 9.14 32.74
C ALA A 43 -17.05 10.54 32.21
N LYS A 44 -16.10 11.49 32.37
CA LYS A 44 -16.25 12.80 31.73
C LYS A 44 -16.39 12.64 30.22
N GLY A 45 -17.18 13.53 29.61
CA GLY A 45 -17.24 13.64 28.16
C GLY A 45 -15.88 14.05 27.59
N ALA A 46 -15.72 13.93 26.27
CA ALA A 46 -14.46 14.26 25.61
C ALA A 46 -14.59 15.59 24.85
N ALA A 47 -13.59 16.46 24.98
CA ALA A 47 -13.53 17.72 24.25
C ALA A 47 -13.36 17.48 22.74
N LYS A 48 -12.56 16.48 22.36
CA LYS A 48 -12.20 16.19 20.98
C LYS A 48 -11.96 14.69 20.76
N MET A 49 -13.02 13.93 20.54
CA MET A 49 -12.92 12.50 20.23
C MET A 49 -13.00 12.30 18.71
N ASN A 50 -11.91 11.95 18.04
CA ASN A 50 -11.95 11.71 16.60
C ASN A 50 -12.77 10.46 16.25
N GLU A 51 -13.50 10.49 15.14
CA GLU A 51 -14.02 9.26 14.53
C GLU A 51 -12.85 8.45 13.96
N LEU A 52 -12.86 7.14 14.20
CA LEU A 52 -11.87 6.24 13.61
C LEU A 52 -12.27 5.87 12.18
N VAL A 53 -11.27 5.77 11.31
CA VAL A 53 -11.35 5.32 9.93
C VAL A 53 -10.56 4.02 9.80
N TRP A 54 -11.10 3.08 9.03
CA TRP A 54 -10.43 1.81 8.76
C TRP A 54 -9.29 1.98 7.76
N ASP A 55 -8.12 1.45 8.09
CA ASP A 55 -6.94 1.49 7.23
C ASP A 55 -6.51 0.07 6.81
N CYS A 56 -6.56 -0.22 5.51
CA CYS A 56 -6.22 -1.54 4.98
C CYS A 56 -4.73 -1.91 5.10
N THR A 57 -3.84 -0.93 5.12
CA THR A 57 -2.39 -1.15 5.32
C THR A 57 -2.13 -1.50 6.79
N ILE A 58 -2.78 -0.81 7.72
CA ILE A 58 -2.75 -1.17 9.15
C ILE A 58 -3.37 -2.55 9.37
N GLU A 59 -4.43 -2.91 8.63
CA GLU A 59 -5.02 -4.26 8.71
C GLU A 59 -4.02 -5.33 8.28
N HIS A 60 -3.36 -5.13 7.14
CA HIS A 60 -2.33 -6.06 6.66
C HIS A 60 -1.17 -6.15 7.65
N TYR A 61 -0.77 -5.03 8.25
CA TYR A 61 0.25 -4.99 9.27
C TYR A 61 -0.17 -5.75 10.54
N ALA A 62 -1.40 -5.56 11.01
CA ALA A 62 -1.96 -6.32 12.12
C ALA A 62 -1.97 -7.82 11.79
N PHE A 63 -2.28 -8.20 10.54
CA PHE A 63 -2.41 -9.59 10.13
C PHE A 63 -1.05 -10.30 10.12
N THR A 64 -0.06 -9.69 9.49
CA THR A 64 1.31 -10.23 9.41
C THR A 64 1.98 -10.33 10.78
N THR A 65 1.59 -9.48 11.73
CA THR A 65 2.14 -9.49 13.10
C THR A 65 1.29 -10.28 14.10
N ALA A 66 0.09 -10.75 13.75
CA ALA A 66 -0.87 -11.33 14.69
C ALA A 66 -0.33 -12.56 15.46
N CYS A 67 0.41 -13.47 14.82
CA CYS A 67 0.85 -14.70 15.48
C CYS A 67 2.27 -14.64 16.07
N THR A 68 3.21 -13.96 15.40
CA THR A 68 4.64 -14.00 15.79
C THR A 68 5.37 -12.67 15.62
N GLY A 69 4.70 -11.62 15.15
CA GLY A 69 5.32 -10.33 14.91
C GLY A 69 5.10 -9.34 16.06
N THR A 70 5.90 -8.28 16.03
CA THR A 70 5.83 -7.12 16.91
C THR A 70 5.53 -5.89 16.08
N ILE A 71 4.71 -4.98 16.60
CA ILE A 71 4.50 -3.69 15.96
C ILE A 71 5.62 -2.69 16.27
N ASP A 72 5.73 -1.63 15.47
CA ASP A 72 6.54 -0.44 15.75
C ASP A 72 5.83 0.41 16.81
N THR A 73 6.16 0.17 18.07
CA THR A 73 5.59 0.88 19.24
C THR A 73 6.01 2.35 19.34
N THR A 74 6.90 2.82 18.45
CA THR A 74 7.24 4.25 18.36
C THR A 74 6.18 5.04 17.59
N LYS A 75 5.39 4.37 16.75
CA LYS A 75 4.33 4.96 15.92
C LYS A 75 2.93 4.45 16.30
N TYR A 76 2.80 3.17 16.61
CA TYR A 76 1.52 2.49 16.81
C TYR A 76 1.34 1.97 18.24
N THR A 77 0.08 1.67 18.58
CA THR A 77 -0.29 0.90 19.77
C THR A 77 -1.12 -0.30 19.32
N GLU A 78 -1.03 -1.44 20.01
CA GLU A 78 -1.80 -2.65 19.70
C GLU A 78 -2.68 -3.10 20.86
N ASN A 79 -3.83 -3.69 20.51
CA ASN A 79 -4.58 -4.61 21.37
C ASN A 79 -4.56 -5.99 20.75
N LYS A 80 -4.19 -7.00 21.54
CA LYS A 80 -3.96 -8.35 21.04
C LYS A 80 -4.46 -9.39 22.03
N ALA A 81 -5.24 -10.35 21.55
CA ALA A 81 -5.67 -11.48 22.37
C ALA A 81 -5.81 -12.76 21.55
N THR A 82 -5.26 -13.83 22.10
CA THR A 82 -5.37 -15.18 21.52
C THR A 82 -6.55 -15.92 22.15
N PHE A 83 -7.29 -16.66 21.33
CA PHE A 83 -8.43 -17.46 21.73
C PHE A 83 -8.49 -18.75 20.91
N LYS A 84 -9.16 -19.78 21.44
CA LYS A 84 -9.38 -21.01 20.68
C LYS A 84 -10.50 -20.79 19.67
N SER A 85 -10.23 -21.05 18.40
CA SER A 85 -11.24 -21.08 17.36
C SER A 85 -10.89 -22.09 16.27
N LYS A 86 -11.93 -22.69 15.71
CA LYS A 86 -11.87 -23.49 14.48
C LYS A 86 -12.77 -22.90 13.40
N ALA A 87 -13.35 -21.73 13.65
CA ALA A 87 -14.30 -21.09 12.75
C ALA A 87 -13.57 -20.24 11.71
N CYS A 88 -14.15 -20.12 10.53
CA CYS A 88 -13.68 -19.18 9.50
C CYS A 88 -14.17 -17.75 9.74
N ASN A 89 -15.04 -17.53 10.74
CA ASN A 89 -15.57 -16.23 11.12
C ASN A 89 -15.65 -16.12 12.64
N ASP A 90 -14.84 -15.23 13.20
CA ASP A 90 -14.73 -15.03 14.64
C ASP A 90 -15.49 -13.79 15.15
N THR A 91 -16.56 -13.35 14.47
CA THR A 91 -17.33 -12.15 14.84
C THR A 91 -17.83 -12.19 16.29
N VAL A 92 -18.39 -13.32 16.73
CA VAL A 92 -18.93 -13.45 18.10
C VAL A 92 -17.80 -13.26 19.11
N LYS A 93 -16.69 -13.99 18.91
CA LYS A 93 -15.57 -13.93 19.83
C LYS A 93 -14.88 -12.57 19.82
N THR A 94 -14.81 -11.94 18.65
CA THR A 94 -14.32 -10.58 18.47
C THR A 94 -15.14 -9.60 19.34
N LYS A 95 -16.47 -9.62 19.24
CA LYS A 95 -17.33 -8.74 20.04
C LYS A 95 -17.16 -8.95 21.55
N GLU A 96 -17.01 -10.20 22.00
CA GLU A 96 -16.73 -10.50 23.41
C GLU A 96 -15.41 -9.87 23.87
N LEU A 97 -14.33 -10.01 23.10
CA LEU A 97 -13.02 -9.47 23.43
C LEU A 97 -13.03 -7.94 23.43
N LEU A 98 -13.60 -7.31 22.39
CA LEU A 98 -13.75 -5.85 22.32
C LEU A 98 -14.58 -5.31 23.51
N LYS A 99 -15.59 -6.06 23.96
CA LYS A 99 -16.36 -5.72 25.16
C LYS A 99 -15.52 -5.82 26.43
N THR A 100 -14.77 -6.89 26.60
CA THR A 100 -13.87 -7.05 27.74
C THR A 100 -12.83 -5.93 27.81
N TRP A 101 -12.19 -5.60 26.69
CA TRP A 101 -11.23 -4.50 26.59
C TRP A 101 -11.86 -3.15 26.91
N TRP A 102 -13.04 -2.85 26.34
CA TRP A 102 -13.72 -1.59 26.61
C TRP A 102 -14.21 -1.48 28.07
N ASP A 103 -14.63 -2.58 28.68
CA ASP A 103 -15.12 -2.61 30.06
C ASP A 103 -14.01 -2.36 31.11
N GLU A 104 -12.73 -2.33 30.71
CA GLU A 104 -11.64 -1.86 31.57
C GLU A 104 -11.88 -0.44 32.10
N ALA A 105 -12.64 0.40 31.38
CA ALA A 105 -13.08 1.71 31.87
C ALA A 105 -13.74 1.66 33.25
N LYS A 106 -14.37 0.54 33.62
CA LYS A 106 -15.01 0.34 34.94
C LYS A 106 -14.03 0.11 36.08
N LYS A 107 -12.74 -0.04 35.79
CA LYS A 107 -11.67 -0.22 36.78
C LYS A 107 -11.01 1.09 37.21
N GLN A 108 -11.30 2.20 36.53
CA GLN A 108 -10.70 3.51 36.80
C GLN A 108 -11.77 4.60 36.93
N ASP A 109 -11.53 5.58 37.81
CA ASP A 109 -12.42 6.73 37.98
C ASP A 109 -12.14 7.77 36.89
N LEU A 110 -12.72 7.50 35.72
CA LEU A 110 -12.64 8.37 34.55
C LEU A 110 -13.54 9.61 34.67
N ALA A 111 -14.25 9.82 35.79
CA ALA A 111 -14.87 11.10 36.10
C ALA A 111 -13.85 12.07 36.70
N ALA A 112 -12.93 11.55 37.52
CA ALA A 112 -11.88 12.34 38.15
C ALA A 112 -10.64 12.54 37.26
N SER A 113 -10.15 11.49 36.59
CA SER A 113 -8.90 11.53 35.83
C SER A 113 -8.93 10.62 34.60
N GLN A 114 -8.40 11.11 33.48
CA GLN A 114 -8.29 10.38 32.22
C GLN A 114 -6.87 9.82 31.96
N GLU A 115 -6.02 9.77 32.98
CA GLU A 115 -4.66 9.23 32.88
C GLU A 115 -4.63 7.81 32.31
N TYR A 116 -3.68 7.54 31.42
CA TYR A 116 -3.52 6.23 30.83
C TYR A 116 -2.76 5.28 31.79
N LYS A 117 -3.46 4.27 32.31
CA LYS A 117 -2.97 3.37 33.38
C LYS A 117 -2.99 1.90 32.96
N ALA A 118 -2.23 1.07 33.66
CA ALA A 118 -2.09 -0.35 33.36
C ALA A 118 -3.43 -1.11 33.35
N ASP A 119 -4.35 -0.76 34.25
CA ASP A 119 -5.67 -1.42 34.35
C ASP A 119 -6.58 -1.17 33.14
N ILE A 120 -6.28 -0.13 32.35
CA ILE A 120 -7.02 0.30 31.15
C ILE A 120 -6.15 0.22 29.89
N GLN A 121 -5.13 -0.63 29.88
CA GLN A 121 -4.18 -0.74 28.76
C GLN A 121 -4.86 -1.09 27.43
N HIS A 122 -5.99 -1.82 27.43
CA HIS A 122 -6.72 -2.12 26.20
C HIS A 122 -7.76 -1.05 25.88
N PHE A 123 -8.43 -0.51 26.90
CA PHE A 123 -9.36 0.60 26.72
C PHE A 123 -8.67 1.85 26.13
N GLY A 124 -7.43 2.13 26.55
CA GLY A 124 -6.63 3.29 26.13
C GLY A 124 -6.62 3.51 24.61
N PRO A 125 -6.00 2.64 23.82
CA PRO A 125 -5.95 2.82 22.36
C PRO A 125 -7.32 2.84 21.69
N MET A 126 -8.31 2.10 22.20
CA MET A 126 -9.70 2.15 21.68
C MET A 126 -10.35 3.53 21.88
N ALA A 127 -10.05 4.18 23.00
CA ALA A 127 -10.62 5.46 23.43
C ALA A 127 -9.69 6.67 23.19
N ALA A 128 -8.53 6.46 22.57
CA ALA A 128 -7.55 7.50 22.32
C ALA A 128 -8.14 8.62 21.45
N ASP A 129 -8.28 9.82 22.00
CA ASP A 129 -9.04 10.90 21.35
C ASP A 129 -8.35 11.45 20.10
N VAL A 130 -7.02 11.44 20.11
CA VAL A 130 -6.14 11.77 18.98
C VAL A 130 -6.13 10.71 17.87
N GLY A 131 -6.48 9.45 18.17
CA GLY A 131 -6.45 8.36 17.19
C GLY A 131 -7.47 8.58 16.07
N LYS A 132 -7.03 8.43 14.81
CA LYS A 132 -7.87 8.61 13.60
C LYS A 132 -7.89 7.38 12.70
N GLY A 133 -6.75 6.73 12.55
CA GLY A 133 -6.62 5.50 11.79
C GLY A 133 -6.51 4.29 12.70
N PHE A 134 -7.17 3.20 12.33
CA PHE A 134 -6.91 1.90 12.92
C PHE A 134 -7.38 0.79 11.99
N ALA A 135 -6.97 -0.43 12.29
CA ALA A 135 -7.65 -1.60 11.79
C ALA A 135 -7.42 -2.79 12.70
N CYS A 136 -8.26 -3.80 12.54
CA CYS A 136 -8.11 -5.06 13.22
C CYS A 136 -8.12 -6.22 12.24
N THR A 137 -7.63 -7.37 12.68
CA THR A 137 -7.78 -8.65 11.99
C THR A 137 -7.96 -9.76 13.01
N TYR A 138 -8.44 -10.92 12.58
CA TYR A 138 -8.17 -12.18 13.26
C TYR A 138 -7.30 -13.05 12.36
N ALA A 139 -6.33 -13.76 12.93
CA ALA A 139 -5.47 -14.66 12.18
C ALA A 139 -5.41 -16.02 12.86
N ALA A 140 -5.51 -17.09 12.07
CA ALA A 140 -5.31 -18.45 12.54
C ALA A 140 -3.82 -18.67 12.86
N CYS A 141 -3.52 -19.03 14.09
CA CYS A 141 -2.19 -19.31 14.60
C CYS A 141 -2.02 -20.82 14.88
N LYS A 142 -0.82 -21.24 15.31
CA LYS A 142 -0.54 -22.66 15.61
C LYS A 142 -1.47 -23.20 16.68
N GLY A 143 -1.80 -24.50 16.62
CA GLY A 143 -2.49 -25.20 17.71
C GLY A 143 -4.01 -24.99 17.80
N SER A 144 -4.70 -24.67 16.69
CA SER A 144 -6.14 -24.30 16.69
C SER A 144 -6.45 -23.03 17.49
N GLU A 145 -5.48 -22.14 17.57
CA GLU A 145 -5.64 -20.81 18.16
C GLU A 145 -5.85 -19.78 17.08
N SER A 146 -6.55 -18.71 17.40
CA SER A 146 -6.70 -17.53 16.57
C SER A 146 -6.39 -16.30 17.41
N THR A 147 -5.79 -15.29 16.80
CA THR A 147 -5.44 -14.05 17.49
C THR A 147 -6.20 -12.89 16.88
N LEU A 148 -7.01 -12.22 17.70
CA LEU A 148 -7.56 -10.91 17.39
C LEU A 148 -6.46 -9.89 17.64
N HIS A 149 -6.13 -9.12 16.61
CA HIS A 149 -5.10 -8.11 16.67
C HIS A 149 -5.63 -6.80 16.08
N CYS A 150 -5.68 -5.75 16.89
CA CYS A 150 -6.05 -4.40 16.50
C CYS A 150 -4.83 -3.50 16.64
N VAL A 151 -4.51 -2.75 15.59
CA VAL A 151 -3.41 -1.78 15.59
C VAL A 151 -4.00 -0.40 15.35
N TYR A 152 -3.55 0.57 16.14
CA TYR A 152 -4.05 1.95 16.13
C TYR A 152 -2.91 2.88 15.73
N ASP A 153 -3.21 3.83 14.84
CA ASP A 153 -2.30 4.90 14.39
C ASP A 153 -2.16 5.99 15.45
N VAL A 154 -1.69 5.57 16.62
CA VAL A 154 -1.39 6.42 17.77
C VAL A 154 -0.34 5.73 18.62
N LYS A 155 0.67 6.47 19.04
CA LYS A 155 1.61 6.03 20.07
C LYS A 155 1.03 6.32 21.45
N MET A 156 0.86 5.29 22.26
CA MET A 156 0.51 5.40 23.67
C MET A 156 1.50 4.64 24.54
N THR A 157 1.74 5.14 25.75
CA THR A 157 2.63 4.48 26.71
C THR A 157 1.95 4.52 28.07
N VAL A 158 1.74 3.35 28.67
CA VAL A 158 1.12 3.24 29.99
C VAL A 158 1.89 4.09 31.01
N GLY A 159 1.16 4.86 31.81
CA GLY A 159 1.73 5.81 32.77
C GLY A 159 2.14 7.16 32.17
N GLN A 160 1.90 7.39 30.88
CA GLN A 160 2.21 8.65 30.21
C GLN A 160 0.94 9.26 29.59
N GLY A 161 0.66 10.51 29.97
CA GLY A 161 -0.44 11.31 29.41
C GLY A 161 -1.83 10.79 29.77
N THR A 162 -2.82 11.26 29.01
CA THR A 162 -4.23 10.89 29.15
C THR A 162 -4.71 10.11 27.94
N VAL A 163 -5.72 9.27 28.14
CA VAL A 163 -6.41 8.55 27.06
C VAL A 163 -7.18 9.52 26.18
N TYR A 164 -7.86 10.49 26.80
CA TYR A 164 -8.58 11.54 26.11
C TYR A 164 -8.59 12.82 26.95
N THR A 165 -8.93 13.92 26.31
CA THR A 165 -9.13 15.22 26.95
C THR A 165 -10.55 15.29 27.51
N GLY A 166 -10.70 15.14 28.83
CA GLY A 166 -11.97 15.28 29.53
C GLY A 166 -12.53 16.71 29.41
N ALA A 167 -13.85 16.83 29.28
CA ALA A 167 -14.55 18.10 29.10
C ALA A 167 -15.74 18.23 30.05
N ASP A 168 -16.06 19.48 30.40
CA ASP A 168 -17.34 19.83 31.00
C ASP A 168 -18.45 19.75 29.94
N PRO A 169 -19.74 19.62 30.34
CA PRO A 169 -20.85 19.40 29.40
C PRO A 169 -20.95 20.44 28.27
N ALA A 170 -20.60 21.70 28.51
CA ALA A 170 -20.62 22.77 27.50
C ALA A 170 -19.49 22.66 26.45
N ASP A 171 -18.47 21.86 26.76
CA ASP A 171 -17.22 21.76 25.99
C ASP A 171 -17.04 20.40 25.31
N VAL A 172 -18.02 19.51 25.47
CA VAL A 172 -18.07 18.22 24.78
C VAL A 172 -18.09 18.44 23.27
N CYS A 173 -17.24 17.70 22.55
CA CYS A 173 -17.18 17.70 21.10
C CYS A 173 -16.93 19.09 20.48
N LYS A 174 -16.05 19.90 21.08
CA LYS A 174 -15.64 21.20 20.54
C LYS A 174 -14.93 21.10 19.19
N CYS A 175 -14.20 20.02 18.90
CA CYS A 175 -13.55 19.75 17.61
C CYS A 175 -12.83 20.97 16.98
N ASP A 176 -11.84 21.51 17.68
CA ASP A 176 -11.12 22.76 17.34
C ASP A 176 -12.04 24.00 17.28
N ASN A 177 -13.09 24.02 18.10
CA ASN A 177 -14.15 25.02 18.14
C ASN A 177 -14.93 25.17 16.81
N ASN A 178 -15.01 24.10 16.03
CA ASN A 178 -15.79 24.06 14.80
C ASN A 178 -16.98 23.09 14.96
N PRO A 179 -18.22 23.61 15.10
CA PRO A 179 -19.40 22.77 15.29
C PRO A 179 -19.68 21.86 14.09
N ASP A 180 -19.32 22.27 12.87
CA ASP A 180 -19.52 21.45 11.65
C ASP A 180 -18.65 20.19 11.64
N LYS A 181 -17.58 20.18 12.45
CA LYS A 181 -16.72 19.02 12.63
C LYS A 181 -17.23 18.06 13.70
N CYS A 182 -18.23 18.42 14.49
CA CYS A 182 -18.82 17.52 15.48
C CYS A 182 -20.04 16.80 14.90
N ILE A 183 -19.89 15.53 14.53
CA ILE A 183 -21.02 14.71 14.06
C ILE A 183 -21.24 13.57 15.04
N SER A 184 -22.43 13.53 15.64
CA SER A 184 -22.81 12.50 16.62
C SER A 184 -21.73 12.30 17.69
N PHE A 185 -21.31 13.40 18.33
CA PHE A 185 -20.27 13.45 19.36
C PHE A 185 -18.89 12.91 18.94
N LEU A 186 -18.59 12.85 17.63
CA LEU A 186 -17.27 12.52 17.13
C LEU A 186 -16.76 13.61 16.18
N CYS A 187 -15.49 13.95 16.32
CA CYS A 187 -14.82 14.90 15.47
C CYS A 187 -14.47 14.28 14.11
N GLN A 188 -14.91 14.96 13.06
CA GLN A 188 -14.72 14.59 11.66
C GLN A 188 -13.46 15.26 11.12
N TYR A 189 -12.49 14.45 10.74
CA TYR A 189 -11.26 14.90 10.10
C TYR A 189 -10.92 13.99 8.94
N ASP A 190 -10.33 14.57 7.90
CA ASP A 190 -9.72 13.78 6.84
C ASP A 190 -8.64 12.87 7.43
N TYR A 191 -8.64 11.62 6.95
CA TYR A 191 -7.64 10.62 7.26
C TYR A 191 -6.94 10.23 5.96
N THR A 192 -5.62 10.34 5.95
CA THR A 192 -4.79 9.83 4.85
C THR A 192 -4.31 8.44 5.26
N PRO A 193 -4.71 7.38 4.55
CA PRO A 193 -4.25 6.04 4.85
C PRO A 193 -2.72 5.91 4.81
N VAL A 194 -2.19 5.04 5.65
CA VAL A 194 -0.77 4.68 5.64
C VAL A 194 -0.48 3.91 4.35
N GLU A 195 0.57 4.30 3.64
CA GLU A 195 0.94 3.66 2.36
C GLU A 195 1.65 2.31 2.59
N ASP A 196 2.66 2.27 3.47
CA ASP A 196 3.46 1.07 3.73
C ASP A 196 3.82 0.94 5.22
N ILE A 197 3.82 -0.30 5.73
CA ILE A 197 4.33 -0.64 7.07
C ILE A 197 5.18 -1.93 7.00
N PRO A 198 6.49 -1.88 7.31
CA PRO A 198 7.27 -0.68 7.59
C PRO A 198 7.36 0.23 6.36
N GLU A 199 7.63 1.51 6.61
CA GLU A 199 7.77 2.52 5.57
C GLU A 199 8.82 2.10 4.52
N ARG A 200 8.42 2.15 3.24
CA ARG A 200 9.28 1.80 2.12
C ARG A 200 10.35 2.88 1.94
N LYS A 201 11.61 2.47 2.00
CA LYS A 201 12.78 3.35 1.86
C LYS A 201 13.15 3.54 0.39
N CYS A 202 12.29 4.24 -0.34
CA CYS A 202 12.52 4.61 -1.74
C CYS A 202 12.09 6.04 -2.00
N ASP A 203 12.90 6.76 -2.78
CA ASP A 203 12.66 8.16 -3.05
C ASP A 203 11.90 8.37 -4.39
N ASP A 204 11.04 7.43 -4.79
CA ASP A 204 10.32 7.44 -6.08
C ASP A 204 8.83 7.82 -5.97
N GLY A 205 8.32 8.08 -4.77
CA GLY A 205 6.90 8.40 -4.53
C GLY A 205 5.95 7.20 -4.67
N MET A 206 6.49 5.97 -4.76
CA MET A 206 5.72 4.74 -4.90
C MET A 206 5.54 4.05 -3.54
N ASN A 207 4.46 3.29 -3.39
CA ASN A 207 4.31 2.34 -2.30
C ASN A 207 4.77 0.93 -2.73
N GLY A 208 4.80 -0.03 -1.79
CA GLY A 208 5.22 -1.41 -2.06
C GLY A 208 4.35 -2.13 -3.10
N ASP A 209 3.06 -1.81 -3.15
CA ASP A 209 2.13 -2.37 -4.12
C ASP A 209 2.40 -1.88 -5.54
N LEU A 210 2.63 -0.59 -5.72
CA LEU A 210 2.99 0.00 -7.01
C LEU A 210 4.33 -0.55 -7.51
N GLN A 211 5.32 -0.73 -6.64
CA GLN A 211 6.59 -1.39 -7.00
C GLN A 211 6.36 -2.83 -7.47
N THR A 212 5.53 -3.60 -6.75
CA THR A 212 5.18 -4.98 -7.11
C THR A 212 4.51 -5.02 -8.49
N ILE A 213 3.52 -4.16 -8.71
CA ILE A 213 2.83 -4.02 -10.01
C ILE A 213 3.83 -3.71 -11.13
N ALA A 214 4.69 -2.71 -10.92
CA ALA A 214 5.71 -2.34 -11.89
C ALA A 214 6.60 -3.55 -12.22
N THR A 215 7.15 -4.22 -11.22
CA THR A 215 8.11 -5.33 -11.40
C THR A 215 7.46 -6.53 -12.07
N ASP A 216 6.29 -6.94 -11.59
CA ASP A 216 5.60 -8.13 -12.10
C ASP A 216 5.11 -7.94 -13.52
N MET A 217 4.53 -6.78 -13.86
CA MET A 217 4.03 -6.54 -15.20
C MET A 217 5.16 -6.38 -16.23
N HIS A 218 6.23 -5.67 -15.90
CA HIS A 218 7.39 -5.58 -16.80
C HIS A 218 7.98 -6.96 -17.08
N ASN A 219 8.19 -7.78 -16.04
CA ASN A 219 8.74 -9.12 -16.20
C ASN A 219 7.75 -10.09 -16.87
N TYR A 220 6.44 -9.91 -16.68
CA TYR A 220 5.42 -10.64 -17.44
C TYR A 220 5.56 -10.36 -18.95
N TYR A 221 5.62 -9.11 -19.38
CA TYR A 221 5.73 -8.77 -20.80
C TYR A 221 7.10 -9.11 -21.40
N ARG A 222 8.20 -9.00 -20.62
CA ARG A 222 9.52 -9.53 -20.98
C ARG A 222 9.47 -11.03 -21.23
N ARG A 223 8.85 -11.79 -20.32
CA ARG A 223 8.67 -13.23 -20.48
C ARG A 223 7.83 -13.55 -21.71
N LEU A 224 6.71 -12.86 -21.90
CA LEU A 224 5.79 -13.07 -23.02
C LEU A 224 6.51 -12.89 -24.37
N SER A 225 7.32 -11.85 -24.51
CA SER A 225 8.11 -11.60 -25.72
C SER A 225 9.26 -12.59 -25.85
N ALA A 226 10.02 -12.81 -24.78
CA ALA A 226 11.19 -13.70 -24.78
C ALA A 226 10.85 -15.15 -25.15
N THR A 227 9.64 -15.60 -24.83
CA THR A 227 9.15 -16.94 -25.14
C THR A 227 8.44 -17.04 -26.50
N GLY A 228 8.34 -15.94 -27.24
CA GLY A 228 7.73 -15.90 -28.57
C GLY A 228 6.19 -15.96 -28.56
N TRP A 229 5.55 -15.51 -27.48
CA TRP A 229 4.09 -15.50 -27.34
C TRP A 229 3.47 -14.10 -27.50
N ALA A 230 4.28 -13.05 -27.57
CA ALA A 230 3.81 -11.70 -27.86
C ALA A 230 3.43 -11.58 -29.35
N LYS A 231 2.17 -11.25 -29.67
CA LYS A 231 1.72 -11.05 -31.05
C LYS A 231 2.40 -9.82 -31.65
N ASP A 232 2.88 -9.93 -32.89
CA ASP A 232 3.50 -8.82 -33.61
C ASP A 232 2.60 -8.37 -34.77
N ALA A 233 2.31 -7.06 -34.86
CA ALA A 233 1.50 -6.49 -35.93
C ALA A 233 2.12 -6.66 -37.33
N LYS A 234 3.45 -6.79 -37.44
CA LYS A 234 4.17 -7.08 -38.69
C LYS A 234 4.18 -8.57 -39.06
N GLY A 235 3.52 -9.43 -38.27
CA GLY A 235 3.20 -10.81 -38.64
C GLY A 235 3.62 -11.86 -37.60
N GLY A 236 2.63 -12.66 -37.17
CA GLY A 236 2.83 -13.75 -36.22
C GLY A 236 3.16 -13.25 -34.81
N TYR A 237 4.24 -13.78 -34.23
CA TYR A 237 4.70 -13.44 -32.88
C TYR A 237 6.13 -12.86 -32.88
N ALA A 238 6.49 -12.11 -31.86
CA ALA A 238 7.85 -11.64 -31.61
C ALA A 238 8.84 -12.82 -31.58
N PRO A 239 10.09 -12.64 -32.05
CA PRO A 239 11.07 -13.72 -32.04
C PRO A 239 11.47 -14.10 -30.61
N VAL A 240 11.86 -15.36 -30.40
CA VAL A 240 12.32 -15.86 -29.10
C VAL A 240 13.62 -15.17 -28.70
N ALA A 241 13.71 -14.69 -27.46
CA ALA A 241 14.95 -14.10 -26.92
C ALA A 241 15.89 -15.19 -26.40
N LYS A 242 17.17 -15.09 -26.72
CA LYS A 242 18.20 -16.05 -26.27
C LYS A 242 18.32 -16.07 -24.75
N ALA A 243 18.43 -14.91 -24.10
CA ALA A 243 18.77 -14.81 -22.68
C ALA A 243 18.24 -13.52 -22.03
N MET A 244 16.93 -13.28 -22.13
CA MET A 244 16.29 -12.07 -21.58
C MET A 244 16.47 -11.97 -20.06
N PRO A 245 17.16 -10.95 -19.49
CA PRO A 245 17.23 -10.81 -18.04
C PRO A 245 15.90 -10.36 -17.45
N ALA A 246 15.57 -10.81 -16.24
CA ALA A 246 14.50 -10.20 -15.47
C ALA A 246 14.94 -8.81 -14.99
N LEU A 247 14.04 -7.83 -15.09
CA LEU A 247 14.25 -6.51 -14.51
C LEU A 247 14.13 -6.58 -13.00
N THR A 248 15.09 -5.97 -12.31
CA THR A 248 15.09 -5.80 -10.85
C THR A 248 14.80 -4.34 -10.53
N TYR A 249 13.93 -4.09 -9.54
CA TYR A 249 13.58 -2.72 -9.17
C TYR A 249 14.77 -2.02 -8.47
N ASP A 250 15.16 -0.85 -8.97
CA ASP A 250 16.20 -0.02 -8.36
C ASP A 250 15.57 0.93 -7.34
N CYS A 251 15.80 0.62 -6.07
CA CYS A 251 15.32 1.40 -4.94
C CYS A 251 16.46 2.12 -4.19
N ALA A 252 17.56 2.42 -4.88
CA ALA A 252 18.64 3.19 -4.27
C ALA A 252 18.15 4.60 -3.89
N GLN A 253 18.41 5.01 -2.65
CA GLN A 253 18.05 6.33 -2.12
C GLN A 253 19.12 7.39 -2.43
N GLY A 254 18.69 8.64 -2.50
CA GLY A 254 19.53 9.82 -2.77
C GLY A 254 19.18 10.54 -4.07
N ALA A 255 19.34 11.86 -4.08
CA ALA A 255 18.89 12.74 -5.17
C ALA A 255 19.44 12.37 -6.56
N ASP A 256 20.63 11.77 -6.64
CA ASP A 256 21.26 11.36 -7.89
C ASP A 256 20.86 9.96 -8.37
N LYS A 257 20.06 9.23 -7.60
CA LYS A 257 19.62 7.87 -7.93
C LYS A 257 18.42 7.88 -8.85
N VAL A 258 18.27 6.80 -9.62
CA VAL A 258 17.24 6.69 -10.66
C VAL A 258 15.83 6.82 -10.08
N ALA A 259 15.56 6.24 -8.90
CA ALA A 259 14.28 6.37 -8.20
C ALA A 259 13.88 7.84 -7.96
N ALA A 260 14.77 8.61 -7.32
CA ALA A 260 14.58 10.05 -7.07
C ALA A 260 14.44 10.85 -8.37
N LYS A 261 15.25 10.54 -9.37
CA LYS A 261 15.16 11.18 -10.69
C LYS A 261 13.84 10.87 -11.39
N THR A 262 13.33 9.65 -11.30
CA THR A 262 12.04 9.25 -11.91
C THR A 262 10.88 9.98 -11.24
N ALA A 263 10.89 10.16 -9.92
CA ALA A 263 9.87 10.97 -9.23
C ALA A 263 9.81 12.41 -9.75
N LEU A 264 10.96 13.02 -10.04
CA LEU A 264 11.00 14.38 -10.58
C LEU A 264 10.37 14.52 -11.98
N LEU A 265 10.32 13.43 -12.77
CA LEU A 265 9.73 13.45 -14.11
C LEU A 265 8.20 13.51 -14.10
N VAL A 266 7.57 13.01 -13.03
CA VAL A 266 6.10 13.00 -12.88
C VAL A 266 5.58 14.16 -12.04
N LYS A 267 6.47 14.90 -11.38
CA LYS A 267 6.15 16.01 -10.51
C LYS A 267 5.28 17.06 -11.19
N ASP A 268 4.14 17.38 -10.56
CA ASP A 268 3.14 18.33 -11.08
C ASP A 268 2.49 17.90 -12.42
N CYS A 269 2.71 16.65 -12.85
CA CYS A 269 2.16 16.02 -14.05
C CYS A 269 2.36 16.86 -15.33
N PRO A 270 3.61 17.05 -15.80
CA PRO A 270 3.90 17.89 -16.95
C PRO A 270 3.35 17.27 -18.25
N ASP A 271 3.02 18.10 -19.25
CA ASP A 271 2.50 17.59 -20.54
C ASP A 271 3.53 16.73 -21.31
N ALA A 272 4.80 16.91 -21.00
CA ALA A 272 5.90 16.08 -21.49
C ALA A 272 6.99 15.98 -20.40
N PRO A 273 7.69 14.85 -20.28
CA PRO A 273 8.76 14.71 -19.31
C PRO A 273 9.96 15.57 -19.70
N ALA A 274 10.72 16.04 -18.70
CA ALA A 274 11.99 16.72 -18.95
C ALA A 274 13.05 15.71 -19.42
N THR A 275 13.28 15.60 -20.73
CA THR A 275 14.23 14.66 -21.35
C THR A 275 15.66 15.21 -21.41
N GLY A 276 16.16 15.82 -20.32
CA GLY A 276 17.53 16.34 -20.24
C GLY A 276 18.60 15.24 -20.34
N ASN A 277 19.78 15.44 -19.74
CA ASN A 277 20.75 14.35 -19.64
C ASN A 277 20.19 13.22 -18.74
N MET A 278 19.59 12.21 -19.36
CA MET A 278 19.03 11.03 -18.70
C MET A 278 20.12 10.03 -18.27
N GLY A 279 21.42 10.37 -18.41
CA GLY A 279 22.51 9.55 -17.87
C GLY A 279 22.61 8.14 -18.45
N GLY A 280 22.14 7.93 -19.68
CA GLY A 280 22.07 6.62 -20.34
C GLY A 280 20.81 5.81 -20.04
N TYR A 281 19.90 6.33 -19.21
CA TYR A 281 18.62 5.68 -18.93
C TYR A 281 17.61 5.91 -20.06
N ALA A 282 16.92 4.85 -20.46
CA ALA A 282 15.74 4.96 -21.30
C ALA A 282 14.53 5.40 -20.47
N LEU A 283 13.57 6.08 -21.10
CA LEU A 283 12.39 6.62 -20.43
C LEU A 283 11.09 6.19 -21.14
N ASN A 284 10.17 5.65 -20.37
CA ASN A 284 8.77 5.57 -20.72
C ASN A 284 7.96 6.56 -19.89
N TYR A 285 7.06 7.29 -20.53
CA TYR A 285 6.19 8.28 -19.90
C TYR A 285 4.75 8.14 -20.39
N HIS A 286 3.78 8.36 -19.51
CA HIS A 286 2.37 8.36 -19.84
C HIS A 286 1.59 9.37 -18.99
N LEU A 287 0.55 9.95 -19.58
CA LEU A 287 -0.44 10.77 -18.89
C LEU A 287 -1.78 10.05 -18.90
N SER A 288 -2.39 9.94 -17.73
CA SER A 288 -3.74 9.43 -17.54
C SER A 288 -4.61 10.48 -16.84
N LYS A 289 -5.90 10.18 -16.69
CA LYS A 289 -6.86 11.03 -15.99
C LYS A 289 -6.63 10.95 -14.48
N TYR A 290 -6.86 12.05 -13.77
CA TYR A 290 -6.69 12.12 -12.30
C TYR A 290 -7.62 11.19 -11.51
N ASN A 291 -8.79 10.85 -12.05
CA ASN A 291 -9.83 10.14 -11.31
C ASN A 291 -9.62 8.63 -11.18
N LEU A 292 -8.48 8.09 -11.64
CA LEU A 292 -8.14 6.68 -11.53
C LEU A 292 -7.14 6.46 -10.37
N PRO A 293 -7.27 5.35 -9.62
CA PRO A 293 -6.27 4.95 -8.62
C PRO A 293 -4.88 4.80 -9.24
N ARG A 294 -3.81 5.10 -8.49
CA ARG A 294 -2.43 5.03 -8.98
C ARG A 294 -2.06 3.64 -9.52
N GLU A 295 -2.61 2.58 -8.93
CA GLU A 295 -2.41 1.20 -9.37
C GLU A 295 -2.99 0.97 -10.77
N GLU A 296 -4.17 1.50 -11.04
CA GLU A 296 -4.82 1.35 -12.35
C GLU A 296 -4.07 2.16 -13.41
N VAL A 297 -3.73 3.41 -13.07
CA VAL A 297 -2.91 4.30 -13.90
C VAL A 297 -1.59 3.64 -14.31
N LEU A 298 -0.90 2.99 -13.37
CA LEU A 298 0.36 2.26 -13.64
C LEU A 298 0.14 1.02 -14.53
N ARG A 299 -0.90 0.23 -14.24
CA ARG A 299 -1.24 -0.98 -15.03
C ARG A 299 -1.55 -0.62 -16.48
N GLU A 300 -2.33 0.43 -16.69
CA GLU A 300 -2.68 0.92 -18.02
C GLU A 300 -1.44 1.38 -18.79
N ALA A 301 -0.59 2.20 -18.17
CA ALA A 301 0.63 2.69 -18.81
C ALA A 301 1.55 1.55 -19.27
N ILE A 302 1.84 0.59 -18.39
CA ILE A 302 2.72 -0.55 -18.69
C ILE A 302 2.12 -1.41 -19.81
N LYS A 303 0.81 -1.64 -19.77
CA LYS A 303 0.10 -2.40 -20.80
C LYS A 303 0.18 -1.69 -22.16
N LEU A 304 -0.09 -0.39 -22.20
CA LEU A 304 -0.03 0.41 -23.44
C LEU A 304 1.37 0.38 -24.08
N TRP A 305 2.42 0.51 -23.27
CA TRP A 305 3.79 0.40 -23.75
C TRP A 305 4.10 -1.00 -24.29
N ALA A 306 3.71 -2.05 -23.57
CA ALA A 306 3.93 -3.42 -24.01
C ALA A 306 3.15 -3.78 -25.28
N GLU A 307 1.94 -3.25 -25.46
CA GLU A 307 1.07 -3.53 -26.62
C GLU A 307 1.50 -2.84 -27.92
N GLN A 308 2.56 -2.03 -27.90
CA GLN A 308 3.10 -1.47 -29.14
C GLN A 308 3.60 -2.54 -30.11
N VAL A 309 4.06 -3.70 -29.62
CA VAL A 309 4.41 -4.82 -30.50
C VAL A 309 3.20 -5.38 -31.25
N SER A 310 2.01 -5.40 -30.63
CA SER A 310 0.81 -5.96 -31.26
C SER A 310 0.01 -4.93 -32.06
N THR A 311 0.28 -3.64 -31.88
CA THR A 311 -0.42 -2.53 -32.55
C THR A 311 0.42 -1.83 -33.63
N VAL A 312 1.73 -1.69 -33.42
CA VAL A 312 2.68 -1.09 -34.37
C VAL A 312 3.53 -2.17 -35.04
N GLY A 313 4.09 -3.08 -34.23
CA GLY A 313 4.93 -4.18 -34.68
C GLY A 313 6.38 -3.80 -34.93
N VAL A 314 7.28 -4.73 -34.58
CA VAL A 314 8.74 -4.56 -34.74
C VAL A 314 9.20 -5.30 -35.98
N GLY A 315 8.81 -6.57 -36.11
CA GLY A 315 9.22 -7.48 -37.18
C GLY A 315 10.17 -8.58 -36.68
N LYS A 316 10.37 -9.61 -37.52
CA LYS A 316 11.12 -10.83 -37.14
C LYS A 316 12.60 -10.61 -36.85
N GLU A 317 13.19 -9.58 -37.43
CA GLU A 317 14.59 -9.22 -37.19
C GLU A 317 14.78 -8.51 -35.84
N ASN A 318 13.70 -8.06 -35.18
CA ASN A 318 13.71 -7.41 -33.88
C ASN A 318 14.64 -6.18 -33.77
N ILE A 319 14.90 -5.50 -34.88
CA ILE A 319 15.81 -4.35 -34.92
C ILE A 319 15.09 -3.10 -34.39
N PHE A 320 15.75 -2.37 -33.49
CA PHE A 320 15.30 -1.09 -33.00
C PHE A 320 15.59 0.01 -34.01
N THR A 321 14.57 0.79 -34.36
CA THR A 321 14.72 2.01 -35.15
C THR A 321 14.49 3.21 -34.25
N ASP A 322 15.42 4.17 -34.25
CA ASP A 322 15.29 5.39 -33.45
C ASP A 322 14.02 6.18 -33.85
N GLY A 323 13.33 6.73 -32.85
CA GLY A 323 12.04 7.42 -33.05
C GLY A 323 10.87 6.52 -33.47
N ALA A 324 11.00 5.18 -33.42
CA ALA A 324 9.90 4.29 -33.76
C ALA A 324 8.69 4.47 -32.82
N ALA A 325 7.48 4.27 -33.34
CA ALA A 325 6.25 4.31 -32.54
C ALA A 325 6.15 3.16 -31.51
N TYR A 326 7.07 2.19 -31.54
CA TYR A 326 7.21 1.11 -30.57
C TYR A 326 8.35 1.33 -29.56
N SER A 327 8.91 2.54 -29.46
CA SER A 327 10.06 2.82 -28.58
C SER A 327 9.81 2.47 -27.11
N GLN A 328 8.58 2.60 -26.61
CA GLN A 328 8.28 2.24 -25.23
C GLN A 328 8.33 0.72 -25.00
N TYR A 329 7.86 -0.07 -25.97
CA TYR A 329 8.10 -1.51 -26.00
C TYR A 329 9.61 -1.81 -26.04
N ALA A 330 10.36 -1.17 -26.93
CA ALA A 330 11.80 -1.40 -27.04
C ALA A 330 12.54 -1.12 -25.73
N ASN A 331 12.22 -0.03 -25.02
CA ASN A 331 12.77 0.29 -23.71
C ASN A 331 12.49 -0.81 -22.67
N MET A 332 11.24 -1.30 -22.62
CA MET A 332 10.85 -2.37 -21.69
C MET A 332 11.51 -3.72 -21.99
N LEU A 333 11.74 -4.01 -23.27
CA LEU A 333 12.21 -5.31 -23.75
C LEU A 333 13.72 -5.35 -24.04
N ASN A 334 14.43 -4.23 -23.86
CA ASN A 334 15.88 -4.16 -24.02
C ASN A 334 16.57 -5.21 -23.14
N ASP A 335 17.30 -6.16 -23.73
CA ASP A 335 17.99 -7.20 -22.95
C ASP A 335 19.30 -6.71 -22.30
N ASN A 336 19.75 -5.50 -22.63
CA ASN A 336 20.81 -4.81 -21.90
C ASN A 336 20.32 -4.19 -20.59
N ALA A 337 19.01 -3.91 -20.47
CA ALA A 337 18.42 -3.36 -19.26
C ALA A 337 18.27 -4.45 -18.18
N LYS A 338 18.75 -4.16 -16.97
CA LYS A 338 18.77 -5.05 -15.81
C LYS A 338 18.03 -4.45 -14.63
N THR A 339 18.06 -3.14 -14.48
CA THR A 339 17.34 -2.43 -13.42
C THR A 339 16.44 -1.34 -13.97
N PHE A 340 15.42 -1.01 -13.20
CA PHE A 340 14.48 0.04 -13.55
C PHE A 340 13.82 0.63 -12.29
N ALA A 341 13.31 1.85 -12.40
CA ALA A 341 12.51 2.47 -11.36
C ALA A 341 11.35 3.24 -11.99
N CYS A 342 10.19 3.21 -11.35
CA CYS A 342 8.99 3.91 -11.81
C CYS A 342 8.53 4.95 -10.78
N ALA A 343 7.71 5.89 -11.22
CA ALA A 343 7.01 6.84 -10.35
C ALA A 343 5.59 7.07 -10.89
N VAL A 344 4.65 7.30 -9.98
CA VAL A 344 3.25 7.66 -10.30
C VAL A 344 2.83 8.83 -9.43
N GLU A 345 2.38 9.91 -10.06
CA GLU A 345 1.85 11.08 -9.35
C GLU A 345 0.43 11.39 -9.81
N SER A 346 -0.45 11.70 -8.85
CA SER A 346 -1.80 12.20 -9.13
C SER A 346 -1.83 13.69 -8.83
N CYS A 347 -2.20 14.50 -9.82
CA CYS A 347 -2.17 15.96 -9.76
C CYS A 347 -3.59 16.55 -9.86
N PRO A 348 -4.31 16.72 -8.73
CA PRO A 348 -5.70 17.19 -8.72
C PRO A 348 -5.86 18.55 -9.41
N LYS A 349 -4.90 19.46 -9.21
CA LYS A 349 -4.93 20.82 -9.77
C LYS A 349 -5.01 20.84 -11.29
N ASN A 350 -4.36 19.87 -11.94
CA ASN A 350 -4.25 19.81 -13.39
C ASN A 350 -5.18 18.74 -13.99
N GLY A 351 -5.92 17.99 -13.16
CA GLY A 351 -6.83 16.93 -13.58
C GLY A 351 -6.16 15.72 -14.22
N LYS A 352 -4.85 15.54 -14.01
CA LYS A 352 -4.02 14.49 -14.63
C LYS A 352 -3.34 13.60 -13.58
N SER A 353 -2.94 12.41 -14.02
CA SER A 353 -1.95 11.57 -13.35
C SER A 353 -0.80 11.31 -14.32
N ALA A 354 0.43 11.29 -13.83
CA ALA A 354 1.62 11.05 -14.63
C ALA A 354 2.34 9.78 -14.16
N ILE A 355 2.89 9.03 -15.12
CA ILE A 355 3.68 7.82 -14.88
C ILE A 355 4.98 7.95 -15.65
N ALA A 356 6.09 7.63 -14.99
CA ALA A 356 7.39 7.47 -15.64
C ALA A 356 8.01 6.15 -15.20
N CYS A 357 8.71 5.46 -16.11
CA CYS A 357 9.63 4.38 -15.78
C CYS A 357 10.96 4.62 -16.50
N GLN A 358 12.06 4.57 -15.75
CA GLN A 358 13.42 4.67 -16.28
C GLN A 358 14.12 3.32 -16.21
N TYR A 359 14.86 2.97 -17.25
CA TYR A 359 15.60 1.70 -17.40
C TYR A 359 17.09 1.98 -17.54
N ASP A 360 17.95 1.18 -16.91
CA ASP A 360 19.41 1.38 -16.86
C ASP A 360 20.15 1.15 -18.19
N ALA A 361 19.43 0.92 -19.29
CA ALA A 361 19.99 0.84 -20.62
C ALA A 361 19.02 1.41 -21.68
N THR A 362 19.59 2.12 -22.64
CA THR A 362 18.87 2.60 -23.83
C THR A 362 19.06 1.63 -25.00
N PRO A 363 18.00 1.26 -25.75
CA PRO A 363 18.16 0.49 -26.98
C PRO A 363 19.05 1.22 -27.98
N ALA A 364 20.00 0.52 -28.59
CA ALA A 364 20.87 1.09 -29.62
C ALA A 364 20.17 1.04 -30.99
N ALA A 365 20.20 2.15 -31.73
CA ALA A 365 19.65 2.22 -33.08
C ALA A 365 20.35 1.19 -33.98
N ASP A 366 19.57 0.54 -34.85
CA ASP A 366 20.01 -0.51 -35.78
C ASP A 366 20.50 -1.81 -35.13
N ASP A 367 20.48 -1.90 -33.80
CA ASP A 367 20.72 -3.13 -33.05
C ASP A 367 19.40 -3.86 -32.72
N PRO A 368 19.44 -5.18 -32.46
CA PRO A 368 18.30 -5.90 -31.95
C PRO A 368 17.86 -5.35 -30.57
N ILE A 369 16.55 -5.20 -30.33
CA ILE A 369 16.00 -4.89 -29.01
C ILE A 369 16.45 -5.94 -27.99
N TYR A 370 16.50 -7.20 -28.43
CA TYR A 370 17.11 -8.30 -27.70
C TYR A 370 17.70 -9.33 -28.66
N VAL A 371 18.71 -10.05 -28.19
CA VAL A 371 19.38 -11.10 -28.94
C VAL A 371 18.42 -12.26 -29.19
N ILE A 372 18.15 -12.56 -30.46
CA ILE A 372 17.28 -13.66 -30.88
C ILE A 372 17.96 -15.01 -30.61
N GLY A 373 17.19 -16.00 -30.13
CA GLY A 373 17.66 -17.35 -29.86
C GLY A 373 16.70 -18.43 -30.40
N LYS A 374 17.23 -19.64 -30.66
CA LYS A 374 16.40 -20.79 -31.05
C LYS A 374 15.52 -21.33 -29.91
N GLN A 375 15.92 -21.06 -28.68
CA GLN A 375 15.26 -21.47 -27.44
C GLN A 375 15.39 -20.32 -26.44
N PRO A 376 14.37 -20.07 -25.62
CA PRO A 376 14.49 -19.08 -24.56
C PRO A 376 15.49 -19.55 -23.50
N CYS A 377 15.88 -18.64 -22.60
CA CYS A 377 16.57 -19.01 -21.36
C CYS A 377 17.95 -19.70 -21.52
N LYS A 378 18.72 -19.36 -22.56
CA LYS A 378 20.15 -19.70 -22.67
C LYS A 378 21.01 -18.74 -21.82
N CYS A 379 20.68 -18.68 -20.53
CA CYS A 379 21.32 -17.82 -19.55
C CYS A 379 22.77 -18.24 -19.30
N THR A 380 23.64 -17.27 -19.01
CA THR A 380 25.02 -17.51 -18.61
C THR A 380 25.14 -17.42 -17.09
N ALA A 381 25.89 -18.34 -16.50
CA ALA A 381 26.17 -18.34 -15.06
C ALA A 381 26.75 -16.96 -14.63
N PRO A 382 26.36 -16.42 -13.46
CA PRO A 382 25.61 -17.08 -12.38
C PRO A 382 24.08 -17.06 -12.55
N LEU A 383 23.54 -16.54 -13.65
CA LEU A 383 22.10 -16.50 -13.87
C LEU A 383 21.56 -17.86 -14.32
N THR A 384 20.36 -18.19 -13.86
CA THR A 384 19.61 -19.38 -14.25
C THR A 384 18.28 -18.99 -14.89
N CYS A 385 17.67 -19.92 -15.62
CA CYS A 385 16.33 -19.68 -16.13
C CYS A 385 15.33 -19.67 -14.96
N SER A 386 14.45 -18.68 -14.93
CA SER A 386 13.38 -18.61 -13.92
C SER A 386 12.46 -19.83 -14.00
N ASN A 387 11.79 -20.17 -12.89
CA ASN A 387 10.90 -21.34 -12.81
C ASN A 387 9.78 -21.33 -13.87
N LEU A 388 9.30 -20.14 -14.26
CA LEU A 388 8.26 -19.97 -15.28
C LEU A 388 8.82 -19.93 -16.71
N GLY A 389 10.14 -20.06 -16.90
CA GLY A 389 10.78 -19.92 -18.19
C GLY A 389 10.91 -18.48 -18.67
N GLY A 390 11.60 -18.30 -19.79
CA GLY A 390 11.69 -17.04 -20.54
C GLY A 390 12.63 -15.96 -20.00
N LEU A 391 12.95 -15.95 -18.71
CA LEU A 391 13.80 -14.94 -18.08
C LEU A 391 15.03 -15.54 -17.40
N CYS A 392 16.14 -14.83 -17.47
CA CYS A 392 17.36 -15.08 -16.71
C CYS A 392 17.30 -14.31 -15.38
N VAL A 393 17.39 -15.05 -14.27
CA VAL A 393 17.31 -14.53 -12.90
C VAL A 393 18.54 -14.96 -12.12
N ALA A 394 18.88 -14.23 -11.05
CA ALA A 394 19.87 -14.73 -10.10
C ALA A 394 19.38 -16.06 -9.51
N ALA A 395 20.30 -17.00 -9.27
CA ALA A 395 19.96 -18.23 -8.59
C ALA A 395 19.36 -17.89 -7.21
N THR A 396 18.09 -18.25 -6.99
CA THR A 396 17.50 -18.20 -5.66
C THR A 396 18.27 -19.16 -4.76
N PRO A 397 18.76 -18.70 -3.59
CA PRO A 397 19.42 -19.58 -2.62
C PRO A 397 18.49 -20.67 -2.09
#